data_AF-T0Y950-F1
#
_entry.id   AF-T0Y950-F1
#
_cell.length_a   1.000
_cell.length_b   1.000
_cell.length_c   1.000
_cell.angle_alpha   90.00
_cell.angle_beta   90.00
_cell.angle_gamma   90.00
#
_symmetry.space_group_name_H-M   'P 1'
#
loop_
_entity.id
_entity.type
_entity.pdbx_description
1 polymer ?
#
loop_
_entity_poly.entity_id
_entity_poly.type
_entity_poly.pdbx_seq_one_letter_code
_entity_poly.pdbx_strand_id
1 'polypeptide(L)' 'MITKSKRQTIPRVIQIPRKTFFWGVSSLPGGHNKDKSIPLLHILRDYLKIGDKEREITRILNDGKV' A
#
# COMPACT_ATOMS: atom_id res chain seq x y z
N MET A 1 5.06 0.21 11.52
CA MET A 1 5.95 -0.74 10.82
C MET A 1 5.24 -1.22 9.55
N ILE A 2 5.87 -1.16 8.38
CA ILE A 2 5.24 -1.58 7.11
C ILE A 2 5.45 -3.08 6.92
N THR A 3 4.37 -3.86 6.96
CA THR A 3 4.41 -5.29 6.69
C THR A 3 4.36 -5.56 5.18
N LYS A 4 5.29 -6.39 4.70
CA LYS A 4 5.37 -6.79 3.29
C LYS A 4 4.88 -8.21 3.11
N SER A 5 4.20 -8.48 2.00
CA SER A 5 3.75 -9.82 1.62
C SER A 5 3.98 -10.03 0.13
N LYS A 6 4.03 -11.30 -0.31
CA LYS A 6 4.17 -11.63 -1.73
C LYS A 6 3.02 -10.97 -2.49
N ARG A 7 3.34 -10.29 -3.60
CA ARG A 7 2.35 -9.50 -4.34
C ARG A 7 1.22 -10.35 -4.92
N GLN A 8 1.46 -11.63 -5.17
CA GLN A 8 0.43 -12.58 -5.62
C GLN A 8 -0.63 -12.86 -4.54
N THR A 9 -0.27 -12.76 -3.25
CA THR A 9 -1.15 -13.06 -2.11
C THR A 9 -1.99 -11.85 -1.68
N ILE A 10 -1.72 -10.66 -2.22
CA ILE A 10 -2.44 -9.44 -1.85
C ILE A 10 -3.91 -9.54 -2.32
N PRO A 11 -4.90 -8.99 -1.58
CA PRO A 11 -6.30 -8.97 -2.00
C PRO A 11 -6.50 -8.38 -3.41
N ARG A 12 -7.46 -8.89 -4.18
CA ARG A 12 -7.74 -8.40 -5.56
C ARG A 12 -8.31 -6.99 -5.59
N VAL A 13 -8.89 -6.51 -4.48
CA VAL A 13 -9.39 -5.14 -4.32
C VAL A 13 -8.29 -4.11 -4.59
N ILE A 14 -7.04 -4.45 -4.29
CA ILE A 14 -5.88 -3.61 -4.58
C ILE A 14 -5.47 -3.84 -6.04
N GLN A 15 -5.76 -2.84 -6.88
CA GLN A 15 -5.57 -2.87 -8.32
C GLN A 15 -4.13 -2.50 -8.67
N ILE A 16 -3.21 -3.45 -8.45
CA ILE A 16 -1.79 -3.27 -8.73
C ILE A 16 -1.25 -4.37 -9.66
N PRO A 17 -0.28 -4.05 -10.54
CA PRO A 17 0.31 -5.02 -11.44
C PRO A 17 1.10 -6.10 -10.67
N ARG A 18 0.65 -7.35 -10.72
CA ARG A 18 1.17 -8.43 -9.85
C ARG A 18 2.56 -8.94 -10.20
N LYS A 19 3.00 -8.74 -11.45
CA LYS A 19 4.24 -9.31 -11.99
C LYS A 19 5.38 -8.29 -12.14
N THR A 20 5.20 -7.03 -11.73
CA THR A 20 6.27 -6.02 -11.82
C THR A 20 7.26 -6.08 -10.66
N PHE A 21 6.78 -6.42 -9.46
CA PHE A 21 7.62 -6.55 -8.26
C PHE A 21 7.18 -7.75 -7.43
N PHE A 22 8.12 -8.35 -6.70
CA PHE A 22 7.87 -9.54 -5.88
C PHE A 22 7.07 -9.24 -4.61
N TRP A 23 7.34 -8.10 -3.97
CA TRP A 23 6.74 -7.68 -2.70
C TRP A 23 5.71 -6.56 -2.90
N GLY A 24 4.66 -6.58 -2.08
CA GLY A 24 3.75 -5.43 -1.91
C GLY A 24 3.39 -5.23 -0.44
N VAL A 25 2.72 -4.12 -0.15
CA VAL A 25 2.36 -3.76 1.22
C VAL A 25 1.06 -4.47 1.61
N SER A 26 1.08 -5.16 2.75
CA SER A 26 -0.13 -5.71 3.35
C SER A 26 -0.76 -4.69 4.28
N SER A 27 -2.08 -4.73 4.41
CA SER A 27 -2.79 -4.00 5.45
C SER A 27 -2.40 -4.51 6.83
N LEU A 28 -2.34 -3.58 7.77
CA LEU A 28 -2.18 -3.86 9.20
C LEU A 28 -3.54 -4.29 9.78
N PRO A 29 -3.55 -5.06 10.87
CA PRO A 29 -4.78 -5.37 11.59
C PRO A 29 -5.43 -4.07 12.07
N GLY A 30 -6.73 -3.93 11.82
CA GLY A 30 -7.51 -2.74 12.14
C GLY A 30 -9.01 -2.98 11.95
N GLY A 31 -9.80 -1.90 11.90
CA GLY A 31 -11.27 -2.00 11.85
C GLY A 31 -11.86 -2.59 10.55
N HIS A 32 -11.04 -2.78 9.52
CA HIS A 32 -11.49 -3.35 8.25
C HIS A 32 -10.92 -4.75 8.02
N ASN A 33 -11.74 -5.64 7.44
CA ASN A 33 -11.30 -6.97 7.03
C ASN A 33 -10.21 -6.89 5.95
N LYS A 34 -9.23 -7.80 6.02
CA LYS A 34 -8.07 -7.85 5.12
C LYS A 34 -8.47 -7.80 3.64
N ASP A 35 -9.49 -8.56 3.24
CA ASP A 35 -9.90 -8.68 1.84
C ASP A 35 -10.59 -7.43 1.28
N LYS A 36 -11.11 -6.56 2.14
CA LYS A 36 -11.80 -5.30 1.78
C LYS A 36 -10.99 -4.05 2.17
N SER A 37 -9.80 -4.24 2.73
CA SER A 37 -8.93 -3.15 3.18
C SER A 37 -7.93 -2.77 2.09
N ILE A 38 -7.63 -1.48 1.99
CA ILE A 38 -6.59 -0.95 1.11
C ILE A 38 -5.58 -0.18 1.96
N PRO A 39 -4.28 -0.52 1.90
CA PRO A 39 -3.24 0.26 2.58
C PRO A 39 -3.13 1.67 2.01
N LEU A 40 -3.00 2.66 2.89
CA LEU A 40 -2.87 4.08 2.52
C LEU A 40 -1.69 4.33 1.56
N LEU A 41 -0.61 3.56 1.70
CA LEU A 41 0.56 3.65 0.84
C LEU A 41 0.25 3.33 -0.63
N HIS A 42 -0.62 2.35 -0.89
CA HIS A 42 -1.07 2.04 -2.25
C HIS A 42 -1.95 3.16 -2.82
N ILE A 43 -2.82 3.74 -1.99
CA ILE A 43 -3.68 4.87 -2.38
C ILE A 43 -2.82 6.05 -2.85
N LEU A 44 -1.86 6.47 -2.04
CA LEU A 44 -1.04 7.65 -2.33
C LEU A 44 -0.08 7.44 -3.52
N ARG A 45 0.47 6.22 -3.68
CA ARG A 45 1.40 5.91 -4.78
C ARG A 45 0.70 5.53 -6.08
N ASP A 46 -0.15 4.51 -6.03
CA ASP A 46 -0.65 3.86 -7.25
C ASP A 46 -1.90 4.56 -7.80
N TYR A 47 -2.79 5.03 -6.92
CA TYR A 47 -4.06 5.66 -7.33
C TYR A 47 -3.90 7.16 -7.54
N LEU A 48 -3.34 7.87 -6.55
CA LEU A 48 -3.21 9.34 -6.59
C LEU A 48 -1.90 9.82 -7.19
N LYS A 49 -0.89 8.94 -7.32
CA LYS A 49 0.43 9.25 -7.91
C LYS A 49 1.11 10.49 -7.34
N ILE A 50 1.02 10.67 -6.02
CA ILE A 50 1.61 11.81 -5.30
C ILE A 50 3.13 11.69 -5.18
N GLY A 51 3.65 10.46 -5.23
CA GLY A 51 5.09 10.19 -5.22
C GLY A 51 5.39 8.79 -5.74
N ASP A 52 6.58 8.63 -6.30
CA ASP A 52 7.00 7.38 -6.96
C ASP A 52 7.58 6.39 -5.95
N LYS A 53 8.26 6.91 -4.91
CA LYS A 53 9.01 6.08 -3.95
C LYS A 53 8.28 5.88 -2.63
N GLU A 54 8.57 4.77 -1.98
CA GLU A 54 8.09 4.46 -0.62
C GLU A 54 8.52 5.49 0.40
N ARG A 55 9.76 5.98 0.26
CA ARG A 55 10.37 6.95 1.16
C ARG A 55 9.68 8.33 1.09
N GLU A 56 9.23 8.73 -0.10
CA GLU A 56 8.53 10.00 -0.28
C GLU A 56 7.15 9.94 0.37
N ILE A 57 6.39 8.88 0.09
CA ILE A 57 5.06 8.69 0.68
C ILE A 57 5.13 8.56 2.20
N THR A 58 6.07 7.79 2.73
CA THR A 58 6.24 7.67 4.19
C THR A 58 6.63 8.99 4.84
N ARG A 59 7.42 9.84 4.16
CA ARG A 59 7.70 11.19 4.64
C ARG A 59 6.45 12.06 4.68
N ILE A 60 5.60 12.00 3.65
CA ILE A 60 4.32 12.74 3.61
C ILE A 60 3.38 12.30 4.74
N LEU A 61 3.32 11.00 5.01
CA LEU A 61 2.53 10.44 6.12
C LEU A 61 3.05 10.90 7.49
N ASN A 62 4.37 10.91 7.67
CA ASN A 62 4.98 11.37 8.92
C ASN A 62 4.84 12.89 9.13
N ASP A 63 4.72 13.66 8.05
CA ASP A 63 4.50 15.12 8.08
C ASP A 63 3.05 15.49 8.48
N GLY A 64 2.16 14.51 8.64
CA GLY A 64 0.77 14.73 9.07
C GLY A 64 -0.10 15.43 8.03
N LYS A 65 0.29 15.39 6.74
CA LYS A 65 -0.48 15.98 5.64
C LYS A 65 -1.70 15.15 5.23
N VAL A 66 -1.86 13.96 5.81
CA VAL A 66 -2.91 12.97 5.53
C VAL A 66 -3.31 12.26 6.81
#